data_AF-A0A1I0U5S3-F1
#
_entry.id   AF-A0A1I0U5S3-F1
#
_cell.length_a   1.000
_cell.length_b   1.000
_cell.length_c   1.000
_cell.angle_alpha   90.00
_cell.angle_beta   90.00
_cell.angle_gamma   90.00
#
_symmetry.space_group_name_H-M   'P 1'
#
loop_
_entity.id
_entity.type
_entity.pdbx_description
1 polymer ?
#
loop_
_entity_poly.entity_id
_entity_poly.type
_entity_poly.pdbx_seq_one_letter_code
_entity_poly.pdbx_strand_id
1 'polypeptide(L)'
;MLFKAWKSVFDLEKVKKMKKERFECHVYGTLIAILATQTFLFQARTYWQQTEGIQISERKALDVLQSYWQQLLLRLSKEEISLSSLLLLLRKHGRKDRRKGKETASDLLVKLGIY
;
A
#
# COMPACT_ATOMS: atom_id res chain seq x y z
N MET A 1 -5.48 -13.07 2.69
CA MET A 1 -5.48 -11.91 3.62
C MET A 1 -5.58 -10.56 2.90
N LEU A 2 -5.06 -10.41 1.67
CA LEU A 2 -5.09 -9.17 0.89
C LEU A 2 -6.48 -8.59 0.67
N PHE A 3 -7.45 -9.41 0.24
CA PHE A 3 -8.82 -8.95 0.04
C PHE A 3 -9.48 -8.36 1.30
N LYS A 4 -9.24 -8.95 2.49
CA LYS A 4 -9.74 -8.38 3.76
C LYS A 4 -9.12 -7.01 4.05
N ALA A 5 -7.83 -6.83 3.77
CA ALA A 5 -7.17 -5.55 3.92
C ALA A 5 -7.74 -4.52 2.96
N TRP A 6 -7.92 -4.87 1.68
CA TRP A 6 -8.50 -3.95 0.69
C TRP A 6 -9.94 -3.56 1.01
N LYS A 7 -10.77 -4.50 1.47
CA LYS A 7 -12.13 -4.19 1.93
C LYS A 7 -12.15 -3.13 3.03
N SER A 8 -11.22 -3.21 3.98
CA SER A 8 -11.12 -2.25 5.07
C SER A 8 -10.48 -0.92 4.66
N VAL A 9 -9.44 -0.95 3.81
CA VAL A 9 -8.69 0.24 3.39
C VAL A 9 -9.50 1.13 2.47
N PHE A 10 -10.28 0.52 1.57
CA PHE A 10 -11.11 1.21 0.58
C PHE A 10 -12.59 1.28 0.97
N ASP A 11 -12.95 0.90 2.21
CA ASP A 11 -14.33 0.88 2.72
C ASP A 11 -15.34 0.20 1.77
N LEU A 12 -14.93 -0.89 1.10
CA LEU A 12 -15.71 -1.57 0.05
C LEU A 12 -17.07 -2.09 0.52
N GLU A 13 -17.27 -2.23 1.84
CA GLU A 13 -18.51 -2.73 2.45
C GLU A 13 -19.53 -1.61 2.70
N LYS A 14 -19.11 -0.34 2.73
CA LYS A 14 -19.97 0.80 3.09
C LYS A 14 -20.43 1.56 1.85
N VAL A 15 -21.16 0.89 0.98
CA VAL A 15 -21.74 1.53 -0.21
C VAL A 15 -23.15 2.03 0.09
N LYS A 16 -23.38 3.34 -0.06
CA LYS A 16 -24.72 3.92 0.03
C LYS A 16 -25.56 3.50 -1.18
N LYS A 17 -26.88 3.33 -1.00
CA LYS A 17 -27.80 3.14 -2.12
C LYS A 17 -27.68 4.33 -3.09
N MET A 18 -27.37 4.06 -4.36
CA MET A 18 -27.19 5.06 -5.40
C MET A 18 -27.61 4.51 -6.77
N LYS A 19 -27.72 5.39 -7.77
CA LYS A 19 -27.99 5.00 -9.16
C LYS A 19 -26.88 4.10 -9.71
N LYS A 20 -27.22 3.23 -10.65
CA LYS A 20 -26.30 2.25 -11.25
C LYS A 20 -25.04 2.92 -11.82
N GLU A 21 -25.18 4.03 -12.54
CA GLU A 21 -24.03 4.70 -13.17
C GLU A 21 -23.04 5.23 -12.13
N ARG A 22 -23.54 5.76 -11.01
CA ARG A 22 -22.71 6.23 -9.90
C ARG A 22 -22.01 5.07 -9.19
N PHE A 23 -22.72 3.95 -9.04
CA PHE A 23 -22.14 2.75 -8.44
C PHE A 23 -21.01 2.19 -9.30
N GLU A 24 -21.21 2.05 -10.61
CA GLU A 24 -20.18 1.60 -11.55
C GLU A 24 -18.96 2.51 -11.52
N CYS A 25 -19.17 3.83 -11.60
CA CYS A 25 -18.08 4.81 -11.48
C CYS A 25 -17.31 4.68 -10.16
N HIS A 26 -18.00 4.50 -9.03
CA HIS A 26 -17.37 4.28 -7.74
C HIS A 26 -16.53 2.99 -7.72
N VAL A 27 -17.05 1.90 -8.28
CA VAL A 27 -16.33 0.62 -8.38
C VAL A 27 -15.09 0.77 -9.26
N TYR A 28 -15.19 1.37 -10.44
CA TYR A 28 -14.04 1.59 -11.32
C TYR A 28 -12.98 2.49 -10.68
N GLY A 29 -13.38 3.61 -10.08
CA GLY A 29 -12.46 4.49 -9.36
C GLY A 29 -11.73 3.76 -8.23
N THR A 30 -12.44 2.89 -7.52
CA THR A 30 -11.84 2.09 -6.44
C THR A 30 -10.86 1.05 -6.97
N LEU A 31 -11.18 0.37 -8.07
CA LEU A 31 -10.28 -0.58 -8.73
C LEU A 31 -9.00 0.11 -9.20
N ILE A 32 -9.10 1.31 -9.79
CA ILE A 32 -7.94 2.09 -10.21
C ILE A 32 -7.08 2.47 -9.00
N ALA A 33 -7.70 2.92 -7.90
CA ALA A 33 -6.97 3.27 -6.68
C ALA A 33 -6.25 2.07 -6.05
N ILE A 34 -6.87 0.88 -6.07
CA ILE A 34 -6.24 -0.38 -5.64
C ILE A 34 -5.04 -0.68 -6.53
N LEU A 35 -5.19 -0.65 -7.86
CA LEU A 35 -4.11 -0.94 -8.80
C LEU A 35 -2.94 0.03 -8.66
N ALA A 36 -3.22 1.33 -8.55
CA ALA A 36 -2.21 2.36 -8.34
C ALA A 36 -1.46 2.14 -7.01
N THR A 37 -2.19 1.88 -5.93
CA THR A 37 -1.61 1.59 -4.60
C THR A 37 -0.71 0.35 -4.63
N GLN A 38 -1.17 -0.73 -5.27
CA GLN A 38 -0.43 -1.97 -5.39
C GLN A 38 0.84 -1.80 -6.22
N THR A 39 0.73 -1.12 -7.36
CA THR A 39 1.87 -0.84 -8.24
C THR A 39 2.92 0.01 -7.54
N PHE A 40 2.50 1.09 -6.88
CA PHE A 40 3.39 1.95 -6.11
C PHE A 40 4.09 1.19 -4.99
N LEU A 41 3.35 0.43 -4.18
CA LEU A 41 3.93 -0.38 -3.11
C LEU A 41 4.91 -1.42 -3.65
N PHE A 42 4.58 -2.11 -4.75
CA PHE A 42 5.46 -3.10 -5.35
C PHE A 42 6.79 -2.47 -5.79
N GLN A 43 6.74 -1.33 -6.49
CA GLN A 43 7.94 -0.63 -6.93
C GLN A 43 8.78 -0.14 -5.73
N ALA A 44 8.17 0.52 -4.75
CA ALA A 44 8.88 1.04 -3.58
C ALA A 44 9.54 -0.09 -2.76
N ARG A 45 8.83 -1.21 -2.58
CA ARG A 45 9.35 -2.40 -1.87
C ARG A 45 10.54 -3.01 -2.59
N THR A 46 10.43 -3.16 -3.91
CA THR A 46 11.51 -3.71 -4.74
C THR A 46 12.74 -2.81 -4.68
N TYR A 47 12.55 -1.49 -4.81
CA TYR A 47 13.61 -0.50 -4.69
C TYR A 47 14.35 -0.61 -3.35
N TRP A 48 13.64 -0.59 -2.21
CA TRP A 48 14.30 -0.67 -0.89
C TRP A 48 14.94 -2.03 -0.61
N GLN A 49 14.39 -3.11 -1.15
CA GLN A 49 14.99 -4.42 -1.02
C GLN A 49 16.33 -4.49 -1.79
N GLN A 50 16.38 -3.96 -3.00
CA GLN A 50 17.57 -3.99 -3.85
C GLN A 50 18.65 -2.99 -3.39
N THR A 51 18.26 -1.78 -2.99
CA THR A 51 19.21 -0.70 -2.65
C THR A 51 19.68 -0.75 -1.20
N GLU A 52 18.82 -1.15 -0.27
CA GLU A 52 19.11 -1.06 1.18
C GLU A 52 18.94 -2.39 1.92
N GLY A 53 18.52 -3.47 1.25
CA GLY A 53 18.20 -4.75 1.90
C GLY A 53 17.00 -4.68 2.86
N ILE A 54 16.21 -3.59 2.82
CA ILE A 54 15.07 -3.39 3.71
C ILE A 54 13.84 -4.06 3.12
N GLN A 55 13.30 -5.03 3.86
CA GLN A 55 11.99 -5.61 3.54
C GLN A 55 10.87 -4.82 4.23
N ILE A 56 9.92 -4.37 3.43
CA ILE A 56 8.69 -3.73 3.89
C ILE A 56 7.54 -4.75 3.86
N SER A 57 6.73 -4.75 4.91
CA SER A 57 5.52 -5.55 5.04
C SER A 57 4.35 -4.87 4.31
N GLU A 58 3.72 -5.60 3.40
CA GLU A 58 2.58 -5.11 2.62
C GLU A 58 1.42 -4.63 3.49
N ARG A 59 1.12 -5.37 4.58
CA ARG A 59 0.06 -5.00 5.53
C ARG A 59 0.37 -3.67 6.19
N LYS A 60 1.56 -3.54 6.80
CA LYS A 60 1.96 -2.30 7.50
C LYS A 60 1.99 -1.12 6.53
N ALA A 61 2.45 -1.35 5.30
CA ALA A 61 2.48 -0.33 4.26
C ALA A 61 1.07 0.11 3.82
N LEU A 62 0.14 -0.83 3.67
CA LEU A 62 -1.27 -0.53 3.41
C LEU A 62 -1.92 0.26 4.56
N ASP A 63 -1.60 -0.06 5.82
CA ASP A 63 -2.12 0.68 6.98
C ASP A 63 -1.61 2.14 6.99
N VAL A 64 -0.32 2.35 6.70
CA VAL A 64 0.27 3.70 6.54
C VAL A 64 -0.39 4.44 5.37
N LEU A 65 -0.54 3.79 4.22
CA LEU A 65 -1.20 4.38 3.06
C LEU A 65 -2.67 4.69 3.31
N GLN A 66 -3.39 3.89 4.09
CA GLN A 66 -4.78 4.19 4.45
C GLN A 66 -4.87 5.50 5.23
N SER A 67 -4.02 5.68 6.24
CA SER A 67 -3.97 6.94 6.99
C SER A 67 -3.60 8.13 6.10
N TYR A 68 -2.77 7.89 5.08
CA TYR A 68 -2.36 8.91 4.12
C TYR A 68 -3.47 9.26 3.14
N TRP A 69 -4.17 8.27 2.58
CA TRP A 69 -5.31 8.51 1.67
C TRP A 69 -6.44 9.26 2.37
N GLN A 70 -6.71 8.94 3.63
CA GLN A 70 -7.67 9.71 4.44
C GLN A 70 -7.22 11.16 4.58
N GLN A 71 -5.92 11.42 4.82
CA GLN A 71 -5.39 12.79 4.86
C GLN A 71 -5.46 13.48 3.49
N LEU A 72 -5.11 12.81 2.40
CA LEU A 72 -5.13 13.40 1.06
C LEU A 72 -6.56 13.72 0.60
N LEU A 73 -7.51 12.81 0.82
CA LEU A 73 -8.91 12.97 0.42
C LEU A 73 -9.65 14.00 1.29
N LEU A 74 -9.33 14.08 2.59
CA LEU A 74 -9.96 15.02 3.52
C LEU A 74 -9.26 16.38 3.59
N ARG A 75 -7.96 16.47 3.27
CA ARG A 75 -7.15 17.70 3.33
C ARG A 75 -6.69 18.22 1.97
N LEU A 76 -7.54 18.13 0.94
CA LEU A 76 -7.34 18.85 -0.33
C LEU A 76 -7.10 20.37 -0.16
N SER A 77 -7.23 20.92 1.05
CA SER A 77 -6.87 22.30 1.37
C SER A 77 -5.47 22.44 2.02
N LYS A 78 -4.57 23.07 1.27
CA LYS A 78 -3.48 23.99 1.67
C LYS A 78 -2.03 23.51 1.80
N GLU A 79 -1.71 22.22 1.94
CA GLU A 79 -0.30 21.77 1.96
C GLU A 79 -0.06 20.66 0.94
N GLU A 80 0.86 20.89 0.00
CA GLU A 80 1.34 19.85 -0.92
C GLU A 80 2.00 18.74 -0.11
N ILE A 81 1.35 17.58 -0.05
CA ILE A 81 1.94 16.44 0.63
C ILE A 81 3.03 15.86 -0.28
N SER A 82 4.29 16.07 0.11
CA SER A 82 5.42 15.57 -0.67
C SER A 82 5.49 14.05 -0.67
N LEU A 83 5.69 13.46 -1.85
CA LEU A 83 5.94 12.03 -2.02
C LEU A 83 7.16 11.56 -1.21
N SER A 84 8.16 12.42 -0.98
CA SER A 84 9.32 12.08 -0.16
C SER A 84 8.94 11.82 1.30
N SER A 85 8.02 12.60 1.86
CA SER A 85 7.50 12.41 3.21
C SER A 85 6.73 11.10 3.34
N LEU A 86 5.93 10.75 2.33
CA LEU A 86 5.21 9.47 2.28
C LEU A 86 6.19 8.28 2.24
N LEU A 87 7.19 8.35 1.37
CA LEU A 87 8.22 7.31 1.27
C LEU A 87 8.99 7.14 2.58
N LEU A 88 9.31 8.24 3.27
CA LEU A 88 9.97 8.20 4.57
C LEU A 88 9.09 7.52 5.65
N LEU A 89 7.80 7.85 5.70
CA LEU A 89 6.84 7.23 6.62
C LEU A 89 6.68 5.74 6.33
N LEU A 90 6.57 5.36 5.05
CA LEU A 90 6.48 3.96 4.63
C LEU A 90 7.74 3.19 4.99
N ARG A 91 8.91 3.77 4.79
CA ARG A 91 10.19 3.15 5.18
C ARG A 91 10.27 2.95 6.70
N LYS A 92 9.88 3.95 7.48
CA LYS A 92 9.94 3.93 8.95
C LYS A 92 8.95 2.93 9.56
N HIS A 93 7.69 2.96 9.13
CA HIS A 93 6.61 2.21 9.76
C HIS A 93 6.27 0.89 9.04
N GLY A 94 6.60 0.79 7.76
CA GLY A 94 6.36 -0.40 6.94
C GLY A 94 7.40 -1.50 7.14
N ARG A 95 8.53 -1.23 7.79
CA ARG A 95 9.63 -2.19 7.96
C ARG A 95 9.16 -3.49 8.61
N LYS A 96 9.55 -4.61 7.99
CA LYS A 96 9.27 -5.95 8.48
C LYS A 96 10.29 -6.33 9.55
N ASP A 97 9.80 -6.79 10.68
CA ASP A 97 10.65 -7.29 11.76
C ASP A 97 11.22 -8.66 11.35
N ARG A 98 12.54 -8.83 11.42
CA ARG A 98 13.20 -10.11 11.15
C ARG A 98 13.42 -10.86 12.46
N ARG A 99 13.00 -12.12 12.49
CA ARG A 99 13.41 -13.05 13.55
C ARG A 99 14.85 -13.46 13.26
N LYS A 100 15.75 -13.25 14.23
CA LYS A 100 17.17 -13.61 14.12
C LYS A 100 17.30 -15.09 13.71
N GLY A 101 18.04 -15.34 12.64
CA GLY A 101 18.33 -16.69 12.14
C GLY A 101 17.24 -17.37 11.31
N LYS A 102 16.13 -16.69 10.93
CA LYS A 102 15.11 -17.26 10.04
C LYS A 102 15.10 -16.58 8.67
N GLU A 103 15.17 -17.40 7.63
CA GLU A 103 15.02 -16.94 6.24
C GLU A 103 13.57 -16.56 5.94
N THR A 104 13.40 -15.50 5.18
CA THR A 104 12.09 -15.04 4.71
C THR A 104 11.80 -15.58 3.31
N ALA A 105 10.52 -15.60 2.92
CA ALA A 105 10.14 -15.95 1.54
C ALA A 105 10.89 -15.10 0.49
N SER A 106 11.14 -13.82 0.76
CA SER A 106 11.94 -12.97 -0.14
C SER A 106 13.40 -13.41 -0.22
N ASP A 107 14.00 -13.89 0.87
CA ASP A 107 15.38 -14.41 0.84
C ASP A 107 15.46 -15.68 0.00
N LEU A 108 14.44 -16.54 0.08
CA LEU A 108 14.32 -17.73 -0.77
C LEU A 108 14.15 -17.37 -2.25
N LEU A 109 13.32 -16.37 -2.56
CA LEU A 109 13.11 -15.93 -3.95
C LEU A 109 14.37 -15.32 -4.56
N VAL A 110 15.14 -14.55 -3.79
CA VAL A 110 16.46 -14.04 -4.23
C VAL A 110 17.43 -15.20 -4.48
N LYS A 111 17.49 -16.19 -3.58
CA LYS A 111 18.32 -17.39 -3.79
C LYS A 111 17.92 -18.20 -5.02
N LEU A 112 16.65 -18.19 -5.39
CA LEU A 112 16.12 -18.88 -6.58
C LEU A 112 16.32 -18.07 -7.88
N GLY A 113 16.93 -16.88 -7.82
CA GLY A 113 17.15 -16.03 -8.99
C GLY A 113 15.87 -15.45 -9.59
N ILE A 114 14.79 -15.38 -8.82
CA ILE A 114 13.49 -14.86 -9.27
C ILE A 114 13.44 -13.31 -9.18
N TYR A 115 14.53 -12.66 -8.75
CA TYR A 115 14.72 -11.21 -8.67
C TYR A 115 16.18 -10.82 -8.87
#